data_AF-K0DST3-F1
#
_entry.id   AF-K0DST3-F1
#
_cell.length_a   1.000
_cell.length_b   1.000
_cell.length_c   1.000
_cell.angle_alpha   90.00
_cell.angle_beta   90.00
_cell.angle_gamma   90.00
#
_symmetry.space_group_name_H-M   'P 1'
#
loop_
_entity.id
_entity.type
_entity.pdbx_description
1 polymer ?
#
loop_
_entity_poly.entity_id
_entity_poly.type
_entity_poly.pdbx_seq_one_letter_code
_entity_poly.pdbx_strand_id
1 'polypeptide(L)'
;MSETSPRLFIVSPHFDDAVFSCGALLAAHPDAAVCTVFAAPPEHTMHTEWDEKSGFGSAYEAIHERTFEDNRALDLLDAIPLRMPFRESQYSDSPSISKMAAELEETIYRTTANTLLMPLGLHHDDHVRVFEACCEILPRLSHLAWFGYEEAIHRCTPGVVQARLADLAQRGIVATPANPSAGHTIDMQRRAQIKREAVHAYQSQLRAFGPGNYDDVFATERYWQLSVGRRVKK
;
A
#
# COMPACT_ATOMS: atom_id res chain seq x y z
N MET A 1 -17.91 8.37 25.17
CA MET A 1 -16.50 8.32 24.71
C MET A 1 -16.50 8.95 23.34
N SER A 2 -15.75 10.03 23.13
CA SER A 2 -15.65 10.66 21.81
C SER A 2 -15.12 9.61 20.83
N GLU A 3 -15.93 9.19 19.85
CA GLU A 3 -15.44 8.37 18.74
C GLU A 3 -14.40 9.21 18.01
N THR A 4 -13.12 8.92 18.22
CA THR A 4 -12.06 9.58 17.46
C THR A 4 -12.16 9.12 16.01
N SER A 5 -12.28 10.06 15.08
CA SER A 5 -12.27 9.79 13.65
C SER A 5 -11.07 8.92 13.26
N PRO A 6 -11.22 8.04 12.25
CA PRO A 6 -10.11 7.19 11.81
C PRO A 6 -8.98 8.07 11.27
N ARG A 7 -7.76 7.83 11.79
CA ARG A 7 -6.52 8.39 11.28
C ARG A 7 -5.77 7.26 10.62
N LEU A 8 -5.79 7.28 9.28
CA LEU A 8 -5.31 6.20 8.45
C LEU A 8 -3.79 6.21 8.35
N PHE A 9 -3.21 5.03 8.35
CA PHE A 9 -1.84 4.77 7.95
C PHE A 9 -1.87 3.63 6.94
N ILE A 10 -1.55 3.94 5.68
CA ILE A 10 -1.57 3.00 4.56
C ILE A 10 -0.14 2.59 4.24
N VAL A 11 0.15 1.31 4.35
CA VAL A 11 1.44 0.73 3.93
C VAL A 11 1.37 0.49 2.42
N SER A 12 2.27 1.10 1.67
CA SER A 12 2.41 0.97 0.21
C SER A 12 3.70 0.22 -0.10
N PRO A 13 3.69 -0.93 -0.81
CA PRO A 13 4.93 -1.56 -1.25
C PRO A 13 5.80 -0.62 -2.09
N HIS A 14 5.25 -0.13 -3.20
CA HIS A 14 5.88 0.83 -4.11
C HIS A 14 5.15 2.18 -4.08
N PHE A 15 5.67 3.15 -4.83
CA PHE A 15 5.20 4.55 -4.80
C PHE A 15 3.72 4.72 -5.22
N ASP A 16 3.21 3.87 -6.09
CA ASP A 16 1.88 3.98 -6.70
C ASP A 16 0.80 3.12 -6.01
N ASP A 17 1.17 2.02 -5.38
CA ASP A 17 0.22 0.98 -4.92
C ASP A 17 -0.89 1.49 -4.02
N ALA A 18 -0.57 2.33 -3.03
CA ALA A 18 -1.56 2.89 -2.12
C ALA A 18 -2.55 3.80 -2.84
N VAL A 19 -2.10 4.62 -3.79
CA VAL A 19 -3.02 5.47 -4.57
C VAL A 19 -3.83 4.63 -5.56
N PHE A 20 -3.22 3.63 -6.17
CA PHE A 20 -3.91 2.75 -7.12
C PHE A 20 -4.99 1.91 -6.43
N SER A 21 -4.70 1.42 -5.22
CA SER A 21 -5.56 0.49 -4.50
C SER A 21 -6.50 1.18 -3.50
N CYS A 22 -6.13 2.36 -2.99
CA CYS A 22 -6.84 3.08 -1.94
C CYS A 22 -7.07 4.57 -2.22
N GLY A 23 -6.83 5.07 -3.44
CA GLY A 23 -6.94 6.50 -3.76
C GLY A 23 -8.32 7.11 -3.48
N ALA A 24 -9.43 6.37 -3.64
CA ALA A 24 -10.76 6.90 -3.33
C ALA A 24 -11.02 6.95 -1.81
N LEU A 25 -10.44 6.02 -1.06
CA LEU A 25 -10.40 6.09 0.40
C LEU A 25 -9.52 7.26 0.88
N LEU A 26 -8.32 7.44 0.32
CA LEU A 26 -7.42 8.54 0.65
C LEU A 26 -8.07 9.90 0.39
N ALA A 27 -8.77 10.06 -0.74
CA ALA A 27 -9.51 11.29 -1.04
C ALA A 27 -10.55 11.66 0.03
N ALA A 28 -11.06 10.68 0.79
CA ALA A 28 -12.02 10.89 1.88
C ALA A 28 -11.37 11.04 3.27
N HIS A 29 -10.03 10.99 3.36
CA HIS A 29 -9.26 11.05 4.60
C HIS A 29 -8.03 11.94 4.42
N PRO A 30 -8.21 13.29 4.43
CA PRO A 30 -7.06 14.18 4.52
C PRO A 30 -6.25 13.87 5.79
N ASP A 31 -4.96 14.18 5.74
CA ASP A 31 -3.95 13.85 6.76
C ASP A 31 -3.70 12.34 6.94
N ALA A 32 -4.22 11.48 6.06
CA ALA A 32 -3.83 10.06 6.03
C ALA A 32 -2.34 9.93 5.73
N ALA A 33 -1.63 9.08 6.49
CA ALA A 33 -0.24 8.77 6.22
C ALA A 33 -0.13 7.66 5.18
N VAL A 34 0.70 7.84 4.15
CA VAL A 34 1.06 6.82 3.18
C VAL A 34 2.53 6.48 3.35
N CYS A 35 2.81 5.26 3.79
CA CYS A 35 4.16 4.76 4.05
C CYS A 35 4.64 3.88 2.90
N THR A 36 5.48 4.43 2.03
CA THR A 36 6.10 3.71 0.92
C THR A 36 7.32 2.93 1.42
N VAL A 37 7.22 1.61 1.37
CA VAL A 37 8.23 0.68 1.92
C VAL A 37 9.49 0.68 1.07
N PHE A 38 9.35 0.50 -0.24
CA PHE A 38 10.49 0.45 -1.15
C PHE A 38 10.71 1.79 -1.85
N ALA A 39 11.28 2.74 -1.10
CA ALA A 39 11.47 4.12 -1.54
C ALA A 39 12.95 4.55 -1.69
N ALA A 40 13.91 3.66 -1.37
CA ALA A 40 15.33 3.99 -1.44
C ALA A 40 15.95 3.63 -2.80
N PRO A 41 16.86 4.48 -3.34
CA PRO A 41 17.63 4.13 -4.52
C PRO A 41 18.68 3.05 -4.23
N PRO A 42 19.13 2.28 -5.23
CA PRO A 42 20.26 1.38 -5.08
C PRO A 42 21.56 2.12 -4.77
N GLU A 43 22.50 1.44 -4.09
CA GLU A 43 23.82 2.02 -3.75
C GLU A 43 24.75 2.12 -4.94
N HIS A 44 24.51 1.27 -5.95
CA HIS A 44 25.32 1.19 -7.15
C HIS A 44 24.49 1.60 -8.36
N THR A 45 25.18 2.11 -9.39
CA THR A 45 24.54 2.39 -10.67
C THR A 45 23.97 1.10 -11.24
N MET A 46 22.66 1.09 -11.44
CA MET A 46 21.89 -0.03 -11.97
C MET A 46 20.83 0.51 -12.93
N HIS A 47 20.34 -0.38 -13.78
CA HIS A 47 19.26 -0.13 -14.72
C HIS A 47 18.55 -1.46 -14.97
N THR A 48 17.23 -1.47 -14.87
CA THR A 48 16.41 -2.67 -15.05
C THR A 48 15.48 -2.54 -16.26
N GLU A 49 14.88 -3.65 -16.70
CA GLU A 49 13.86 -3.63 -17.75
C GLU A 49 12.66 -2.74 -17.37
N TRP A 50 12.32 -2.68 -16.07
CA TRP A 50 11.21 -1.83 -15.61
C TRP A 50 11.57 -0.35 -15.66
N ASP A 51 12.82 0.01 -15.35
CA ASP A 51 13.32 1.38 -15.53
C ASP A 51 13.26 1.81 -16.99
N GLU A 52 13.71 0.93 -17.91
CA GLU A 52 13.65 1.19 -19.36
C GLU A 52 12.21 1.38 -19.85
N LYS A 53 11.27 0.50 -19.46
CA LYS A 53 9.85 0.62 -19.81
C LYS A 53 9.20 1.89 -19.26
N SER A 54 9.65 2.33 -18.08
CA SER A 54 9.24 3.59 -17.46
C SER A 54 9.85 4.80 -18.19
N GLY A 55 10.88 4.59 -19.00
CA GLY A 55 11.58 5.60 -19.79
C GLY A 55 12.74 6.27 -19.06
N PHE A 56 13.35 5.59 -18.10
CA PHE A 56 14.50 6.07 -17.33
C PHE A 56 15.80 5.41 -17.79
N GLY A 57 16.91 6.17 -17.74
CA GLY A 57 18.25 5.69 -18.06
C GLY A 57 19.01 5.09 -16.87
N SER A 58 18.47 5.20 -15.65
CA SER A 58 19.04 4.59 -14.45
C SER A 58 18.00 4.40 -13.34
N ALA A 59 18.27 3.46 -12.43
CA ALA A 59 17.46 3.24 -11.23
C ALA A 59 17.43 4.45 -10.29
N TYR A 60 18.52 5.23 -10.23
CA TYR A 60 18.55 6.46 -9.44
C TYR A 60 17.57 7.51 -9.99
N GLU A 61 17.59 7.71 -11.31
CA GLU A 61 16.64 8.59 -12.01
C GLU A 61 15.20 8.10 -11.80
N ALA A 62 14.96 6.79 -11.90
CA ALA A 62 13.65 6.20 -11.69
C ALA A 62 13.09 6.47 -10.28
N ILE A 63 13.86 6.19 -9.24
CA ILE A 63 13.44 6.44 -7.85
C ILE A 63 13.24 7.94 -7.59
N HIS A 64 14.10 8.79 -8.16
CA HIS A 64 13.98 10.24 -8.02
C HIS A 64 12.70 10.78 -8.65
N GLU A 65 12.39 10.41 -9.89
CA GLU A 65 11.16 10.86 -10.55
C GLU A 65 9.91 10.24 -9.91
N ARG A 66 9.92 8.94 -9.59
CA ARG A 66 8.79 8.29 -8.88
C ARG A 66 8.51 8.95 -7.54
N THR A 67 9.53 9.45 -6.85
CA THR A 67 9.36 10.25 -5.63
C THR A 67 8.61 11.55 -5.90
N PHE A 68 8.89 12.25 -7.01
CA PHE A 68 8.15 13.46 -7.38
C PHE A 68 6.73 13.16 -7.87
N GLU A 69 6.53 12.07 -8.61
CA GLU A 69 5.21 11.59 -9.00
C GLU A 69 4.34 11.32 -7.76
N ASP A 70 4.90 10.61 -6.78
CA ASP A 70 4.27 10.30 -5.51
C ASP A 70 3.94 11.56 -4.70
N ASN A 71 4.87 12.52 -4.57
CA ASN A 71 4.59 13.79 -3.92
C ASN A 71 3.38 14.50 -4.58
N ARG A 72 3.35 14.58 -5.91
CA ARG A 72 2.23 15.22 -6.64
C ARG A 72 0.91 14.50 -6.39
N ALA A 73 0.91 13.16 -6.38
CA ALA A 73 -0.29 12.37 -6.14
C ALA A 73 -0.82 12.55 -4.71
N LEU A 74 0.07 12.51 -3.72
CA LEU A 74 -0.28 12.62 -2.31
C LEU A 74 -0.67 14.06 -1.93
N ASP A 75 -0.07 15.08 -2.54
CA ASP A 75 -0.49 16.47 -2.39
C ASP A 75 -1.94 16.69 -2.87
N LEU A 76 -2.37 16.03 -3.97
CA LEU A 76 -3.77 16.08 -4.44
C LEU A 76 -4.76 15.41 -3.48
N LEU A 77 -4.28 14.50 -2.64
CA LEU A 77 -5.06 13.73 -1.69
C LEU A 77 -5.00 14.30 -0.26
N ASP A 78 -4.28 15.42 -0.07
CA ASP A 78 -3.93 15.96 1.25
C ASP A 78 -3.34 14.88 2.18
N ALA A 79 -2.55 13.96 1.63
CA ALA A 79 -1.96 12.83 2.35
C ALA A 79 -0.50 13.11 2.74
N ILE A 80 -0.04 12.50 3.84
CA ILE A 80 1.30 12.70 4.39
C ILE A 80 2.23 11.58 3.87
N PRO A 81 3.25 11.89 3.05
CA PRO A 81 4.21 10.90 2.58
C PRO A 81 5.19 10.49 3.69
N LEU A 82 5.33 9.19 3.90
CA LEU A 82 6.37 8.56 4.71
C LEU A 82 7.16 7.60 3.82
N ARG A 83 8.49 7.59 3.93
CA ARG A 83 9.38 6.81 3.06
C ARG A 83 10.33 5.98 3.89
N MET A 84 10.34 4.67 3.65
CA MET A 84 11.25 3.77 4.32
C MET A 84 12.56 3.61 3.54
N PRO A 85 13.67 3.27 4.21
CA PRO A 85 14.98 3.19 3.58
C PRO A 85 15.23 1.85 2.87
N PHE A 86 14.19 1.18 2.35
CA PHE A 86 14.32 -0.11 1.69
C PHE A 86 14.30 0.01 0.16
N ARG A 87 14.97 -0.93 -0.48
CA ARG A 87 15.14 -1.01 -1.93
C ARG A 87 14.29 -2.13 -2.50
N GLU A 88 13.73 -1.89 -3.67
CA GLU A 88 12.96 -2.87 -4.41
C GLU A 88 13.79 -4.12 -4.72
N SER A 89 13.13 -5.28 -4.77
CA SER A 89 13.77 -6.57 -5.11
C SER A 89 14.50 -6.55 -6.45
N GLN A 90 14.04 -5.75 -7.42
CA GLN A 90 14.70 -5.57 -8.72
C GLN A 90 16.14 -5.02 -8.62
N TYR A 91 16.50 -4.40 -7.49
CA TYR A 91 17.85 -3.89 -7.23
C TYR A 91 18.71 -4.86 -6.38
N SER A 92 18.28 -6.11 -6.21
CA SER A 92 19.03 -7.19 -5.56
C SER A 92 19.44 -6.96 -4.09
N ASP A 93 18.69 -6.12 -3.36
CA ASP A 93 18.94 -5.79 -1.95
C ASP A 93 17.67 -5.81 -1.10
N SER A 94 16.95 -6.94 -1.15
CA SER A 94 15.70 -7.08 -0.37
C SER A 94 16.00 -7.18 1.13
N PRO A 95 15.35 -6.36 1.98
CA PRO A 95 15.52 -6.43 3.42
C PRO A 95 14.94 -7.73 3.99
N SER A 96 15.42 -8.13 5.17
CA SER A 96 14.77 -9.20 5.93
C SER A 96 13.39 -8.75 6.43
N ILE A 97 12.45 -9.69 6.53
CA ILE A 97 11.09 -9.42 7.01
C ILE A 97 11.12 -8.79 8.40
N SER A 98 11.92 -9.32 9.33
CA SER A 98 11.99 -8.80 10.69
C SER A 98 12.59 -7.39 10.77
N LYS A 99 13.53 -7.03 9.89
CA LYS A 99 14.04 -5.65 9.81
C LYS A 99 12.94 -4.71 9.31
N MET A 100 12.20 -5.11 8.28
CA MET A 100 11.08 -4.35 7.74
C MET A 100 9.96 -4.18 8.78
N ALA A 101 9.61 -5.25 9.50
CA ALA A 101 8.61 -5.26 10.56
C ALA A 101 8.98 -4.30 11.69
N ALA A 102 10.24 -4.31 12.14
CA ALA A 102 10.71 -3.40 13.19
C ALA A 102 10.62 -1.93 12.77
N GLU A 103 11.06 -1.60 11.55
CA GLU A 103 11.02 -0.23 11.02
C GLU A 103 9.58 0.25 10.78
N LEU A 104 8.69 -0.62 10.28
CA LEU A 104 7.27 -0.33 10.14
C LEU A 104 6.63 -0.03 11.50
N GLU A 105 6.89 -0.88 12.49
CA GLU A 105 6.38 -0.71 13.86
C GLU A 105 6.86 0.62 14.47
N GLU A 106 8.14 0.96 14.34
CA GLU A 106 8.68 2.26 14.78
C GLU A 106 8.02 3.44 14.05
N THR A 107 7.87 3.34 12.73
CA THR A 107 7.24 4.39 11.91
C THR A 107 5.80 4.62 12.33
N ILE A 108 5.03 3.54 12.56
CA ILE A 108 3.64 3.61 13.02
C ILE A 108 3.56 4.32 14.38
N TYR A 109 4.44 3.97 15.34
CA TYR A 109 4.47 4.59 16.68
C TYR A 109 4.77 6.09 16.67
N ARG A 110 5.43 6.60 15.62
CA ARG A 110 5.70 8.04 15.45
C ARG A 110 4.48 8.82 14.93
N THR A 111 3.40 8.13 14.56
CA THR A 111 2.15 8.74 14.10
C THR A 111 1.05 8.64 15.14
N THR A 112 -0.06 9.34 14.91
CA THR A 112 -1.27 9.23 15.74
C THR A 112 -2.29 8.24 15.17
N ALA A 113 -1.90 7.43 14.19
CA ALA A 113 -2.77 6.53 13.46
C ALA A 113 -3.50 5.55 14.40
N ASN A 114 -4.78 5.34 14.15
CA ASN A 114 -5.60 4.37 14.88
C ASN A 114 -6.16 3.27 13.95
N THR A 115 -5.96 3.41 12.64
CA THR A 115 -6.42 2.49 11.60
C THR A 115 -5.28 2.25 10.60
N LEU A 116 -4.86 1.00 10.47
CA LEU A 116 -3.80 0.56 9.57
C LEU A 116 -4.38 -0.17 8.36
N LEU A 117 -3.87 0.16 7.19
CA LEU A 117 -4.15 -0.52 5.93
C LEU A 117 -2.86 -1.17 5.41
N MET A 118 -2.89 -2.47 5.20
CA MET A 118 -1.77 -3.24 4.64
C MET A 118 -2.15 -3.86 3.29
N PRO A 119 -1.19 -4.04 2.37
CA PRO A 119 -1.43 -4.82 1.15
C PRO A 119 -1.75 -6.27 1.52
N LEU A 120 -2.51 -6.97 0.68
CA LEU A 120 -2.70 -8.41 0.83
C LEU A 120 -1.52 -9.22 0.29
N GLY A 121 -0.51 -8.60 -0.29
CA GLY A 121 0.67 -9.33 -0.76
C GLY A 121 0.34 -10.17 -1.99
N LEU A 122 -0.35 -9.57 -2.97
CA LEU A 122 -0.87 -10.27 -4.15
C LEU A 122 0.18 -10.27 -5.27
N HIS A 123 0.56 -11.46 -5.73
CA HIS A 123 1.39 -11.72 -6.90
C HIS A 123 2.87 -11.31 -6.83
N HIS A 124 3.21 -10.05 -6.51
CA HIS A 124 4.58 -9.54 -6.56
C HIS A 124 5.39 -9.85 -5.29
N ASP A 125 6.66 -10.24 -5.41
CA ASP A 125 7.52 -10.63 -4.28
C ASP A 125 7.65 -9.53 -3.22
N ASP A 126 7.85 -8.29 -3.64
CA ASP A 126 7.91 -7.14 -2.72
C ASP A 126 6.59 -6.96 -1.94
N HIS A 127 5.43 -7.13 -2.58
CA HIS A 127 4.14 -7.07 -1.90
C HIS A 127 4.00 -8.19 -0.87
N VAL A 128 4.43 -9.41 -1.23
CA VAL A 128 4.46 -10.55 -0.29
C VAL A 128 5.33 -10.22 0.92
N ARG A 129 6.51 -9.62 0.73
CA ARG A 129 7.40 -9.23 1.84
C ARG A 129 6.77 -8.20 2.78
N VAL A 130 6.12 -7.18 2.22
CA VAL A 130 5.40 -6.18 3.02
C VAL A 130 4.25 -6.84 3.80
N PHE A 131 3.49 -7.71 3.15
CA PHE A 131 2.44 -8.48 3.80
C PHE A 131 2.99 -9.31 4.98
N GLU A 132 4.09 -10.05 4.79
CA GLU A 132 4.72 -10.84 5.85
C GLU A 132 5.16 -9.96 7.03
N ALA A 133 5.79 -8.81 6.74
CA ALA A 133 6.22 -7.87 7.78
C ALA A 133 5.04 -7.29 8.56
N CYS A 134 3.95 -6.94 7.86
CA CYS A 134 2.71 -6.50 8.49
C CYS A 134 2.08 -7.61 9.37
N CYS A 135 2.10 -8.87 8.92
CA CYS A 135 1.64 -10.00 9.73
C CYS A 135 2.49 -10.22 10.99
N GLU A 136 3.80 -9.95 10.98
CA GLU A 136 4.64 -10.02 12.18
C GLU A 136 4.23 -9.00 13.26
N ILE A 137 3.85 -7.78 12.85
CA ILE A 137 3.51 -6.69 13.78
C ILE A 137 2.03 -6.68 14.20
N LEU A 138 1.12 -7.20 13.37
CA LEU A 138 -0.32 -7.16 13.59
C LEU A 138 -0.74 -7.68 14.99
N PRO A 139 -0.24 -8.83 15.49
CA PRO A 139 -0.59 -9.30 16.83
C PRO A 139 -0.10 -8.39 17.96
N ARG A 140 1.01 -7.66 17.76
CA ARG A 140 1.57 -6.71 18.74
C ARG A 140 0.78 -5.39 18.76
N LEU A 141 0.26 -5.01 17.61
CA LEU A 141 -0.53 -3.80 17.38
C LEU A 141 -2.04 -4.08 17.28
N SER A 142 -2.53 -5.12 17.96
CA SER A 142 -3.94 -5.53 17.90
C SER A 142 -4.93 -4.54 18.53
N HIS A 143 -4.42 -3.48 19.15
CA HIS A 143 -5.21 -2.38 19.70
C HIS A 143 -5.64 -1.37 18.62
N LEU A 144 -5.02 -1.40 17.44
CA LEU A 144 -5.39 -0.61 16.27
C LEU A 144 -6.43 -1.36 15.42
N ALA A 145 -7.21 -0.63 14.63
CA ALA A 145 -8.04 -1.25 13.60
C ALA A 145 -7.17 -1.64 12.40
N TRP A 146 -7.31 -2.86 11.89
CA TRP A 146 -6.53 -3.37 10.76
C TRP A 146 -7.42 -3.69 9.57
N PHE A 147 -6.96 -3.30 8.38
CA PHE A 147 -7.57 -3.68 7.11
C PHE A 147 -6.49 -4.16 6.14
N GLY A 148 -6.81 -5.19 5.36
CA GLY A 148 -6.06 -5.58 4.16
C GLY A 148 -6.75 -5.01 2.92
N TYR A 149 -6.03 -4.38 2.00
CA TYR A 149 -6.57 -3.93 0.71
C TYR A 149 -6.15 -4.89 -0.42
N GLU A 150 -7.06 -5.13 -1.36
CA GLU A 150 -6.72 -5.86 -2.59
C GLU A 150 -5.95 -4.97 -3.56
N GLU A 151 -4.66 -5.24 -3.75
CA GLU A 151 -3.81 -4.45 -4.64
C GLU A 151 -4.35 -4.43 -6.07
N ALA A 152 -4.54 -3.22 -6.62
CA ALA A 152 -4.94 -3.02 -8.00
C ALA A 152 -3.95 -3.67 -8.96
N ILE A 153 -4.42 -4.07 -10.15
CA ILE A 153 -3.70 -4.84 -11.17
C ILE A 153 -3.42 -6.28 -10.71
N HIS A 154 -2.84 -6.48 -9.53
CA HIS A 154 -2.49 -7.81 -9.01
C HIS A 154 -3.72 -8.67 -8.66
N ARG A 155 -4.78 -8.07 -8.10
CA ARG A 155 -6.04 -8.75 -7.77
C ARG A 155 -6.79 -9.34 -8.98
N CYS A 156 -6.42 -8.94 -10.20
CA CYS A 156 -6.97 -9.53 -11.42
C CYS A 156 -6.46 -10.94 -11.70
N THR A 157 -5.36 -11.35 -11.05
CA THR A 157 -4.82 -12.71 -11.21
C THR A 157 -5.78 -13.74 -10.60
N PRO A 158 -6.29 -14.73 -11.35
CA PRO A 158 -7.25 -15.69 -10.81
C PRO A 158 -6.70 -16.45 -9.61
N GLY A 159 -7.48 -16.51 -8.52
CA GLY A 159 -7.17 -17.32 -7.35
C GLY A 159 -6.23 -16.70 -6.31
N VAL A 160 -5.53 -15.59 -6.62
CA VAL A 160 -4.51 -15.04 -5.70
C VAL A 160 -5.13 -14.48 -4.42
N VAL A 161 -6.29 -13.83 -4.51
CA VAL A 161 -7.02 -13.32 -3.33
C VAL A 161 -7.49 -14.50 -2.46
N GLN A 162 -8.07 -15.53 -3.08
CA GLN A 162 -8.55 -16.72 -2.36
C GLN A 162 -7.40 -17.45 -1.66
N ALA A 163 -6.25 -17.61 -2.34
CA ALA A 163 -5.06 -18.19 -1.76
C ALA A 163 -4.56 -17.38 -0.56
N ARG A 164 -4.56 -16.04 -0.66
CA ARG A 164 -4.15 -15.17 0.46
C ARG A 164 -5.11 -15.24 1.63
N LEU A 165 -6.42 -15.26 1.39
CA LEU A 165 -7.41 -15.40 2.47
C LEU A 165 -7.27 -16.76 3.19
N ALA A 166 -6.95 -17.82 2.45
CA ALA A 166 -6.65 -19.12 3.04
C ALA A 166 -5.37 -19.09 3.90
N ASP A 167 -4.31 -18.42 3.45
CA ASP A 167 -3.07 -18.20 4.21
C ASP A 167 -3.33 -17.41 5.50
N LEU A 168 -4.07 -16.30 5.44
CA LEU A 168 -4.50 -15.54 6.62
C LEU A 168 -5.25 -16.43 7.63
N ALA A 169 -6.19 -17.25 7.16
CA ALA A 169 -6.93 -18.18 8.01
C ALA A 169 -6.02 -19.23 8.67
N GLN A 170 -5.04 -19.78 7.94
CA GLN A 170 -4.04 -20.71 8.50
C GLN A 170 -3.17 -20.07 9.59
N ARG A 171 -2.89 -18.76 9.46
CA ARG A 171 -2.20 -17.96 10.47
C ARG A 171 -3.07 -17.59 11.67
N GLY A 172 -4.36 -17.93 11.64
CA GLY A 172 -5.32 -17.55 12.67
C GLY A 172 -5.74 -16.08 12.60
N ILE A 173 -5.58 -15.43 11.45
CA ILE A 173 -6.06 -14.06 11.20
C ILE A 173 -7.40 -14.18 10.48
N VAL A 174 -8.45 -13.60 11.07
CA VAL A 174 -9.78 -13.55 10.46
C VAL A 174 -9.84 -12.33 9.55
N ALA A 175 -10.18 -12.56 8.28
CA ALA A 175 -10.41 -11.53 7.27
C ALA A 175 -11.90 -11.48 6.92
N THR A 176 -12.56 -10.35 7.18
CA THR A 176 -13.98 -10.13 6.89
C THR A 176 -14.12 -8.99 5.89
N PRO A 177 -14.89 -9.13 4.78
CA PRO A 177 -15.13 -8.02 3.87
C PRO A 177 -15.68 -6.81 4.62
N ALA A 178 -15.04 -5.66 4.49
CA ALA A 178 -15.42 -4.45 5.20
C ALA A 178 -14.98 -3.20 4.41
N ASN A 179 -15.46 -2.03 4.80
CA ASN A 179 -14.93 -0.76 4.32
C ASN A 179 -14.46 0.04 5.54
N PRO A 180 -13.25 0.63 5.52
CA PRO A 180 -12.86 1.59 6.54
C PRO A 180 -13.90 2.73 6.60
N SER A 181 -14.32 3.11 7.80
CA SER A 181 -15.31 4.17 7.99
C SER A 181 -14.83 5.45 7.33
N ALA A 182 -15.62 6.01 6.41
CA ALA A 182 -15.25 7.26 5.77
C ALA A 182 -15.58 8.46 6.67
N GLY A 183 -14.65 9.41 6.79
CA GLY A 183 -14.98 10.76 7.25
C GLY A 183 -15.90 11.43 6.22
N HIS A 184 -17.21 11.30 6.38
CA HIS A 184 -18.17 11.73 5.36
C HIS A 184 -18.19 13.26 5.17
N THR A 185 -17.43 13.75 4.18
CA THR A 185 -17.50 15.14 3.71
C THR A 185 -17.64 15.26 2.19
N ILE A 186 -17.14 14.29 1.41
CA ILE A 186 -17.22 14.30 -0.06
C ILE A 186 -17.95 13.08 -0.63
N ASP A 187 -18.69 13.29 -1.74
CA ASP A 187 -19.44 12.23 -2.43
C ASP A 187 -18.54 11.23 -3.19
N MET A 188 -19.12 10.12 -3.63
CA MET A 188 -18.39 9.04 -4.31
C MET A 188 -17.83 9.44 -5.68
N GLN A 189 -18.52 10.32 -6.42
CA GLN A 189 -18.07 10.76 -7.74
C GLN A 189 -16.84 11.66 -7.60
N ARG A 190 -16.85 12.55 -6.60
CA ARG A 190 -15.71 13.42 -6.29
C ARG A 190 -14.50 12.61 -5.85
N ARG A 191 -14.67 11.59 -5.00
CA ARG A 191 -13.58 10.66 -4.62
C ARG A 191 -12.97 9.97 -5.83
N ALA A 192 -13.81 9.45 -6.73
CA ALA A 192 -13.35 8.78 -7.95
C ALA A 192 -12.60 9.73 -8.89
N GLN A 193 -13.03 10.99 -8.99
CA GLN A 193 -12.35 12.02 -9.78
C GLN A 193 -10.98 12.38 -9.20
N ILE A 194 -10.89 12.62 -7.88
CA ILE A 194 -9.61 12.92 -7.22
C ILE A 194 -8.67 11.73 -7.34
N LYS A 195 -9.15 10.49 -7.12
CA LYS A 195 -8.36 9.27 -7.37
C LYS A 195 -7.80 9.26 -8.79
N ARG A 196 -8.63 9.57 -9.78
CA ARG A 196 -8.20 9.58 -11.18
C ARG A 196 -7.08 10.60 -11.42
N GLU A 197 -7.21 11.80 -10.90
CA GLU A 197 -6.17 12.84 -10.99
C GLU A 197 -4.87 12.41 -10.31
N ALA A 198 -4.94 11.84 -9.11
CA ALA A 198 -3.79 11.32 -8.38
C ALA A 198 -3.10 10.16 -9.11
N VAL A 199 -3.86 9.21 -9.67
CA VAL A 199 -3.32 8.11 -10.50
C VAL A 199 -2.57 8.65 -11.72
N HIS A 200 -3.07 9.71 -12.36
CA HIS A 200 -2.40 10.32 -13.51
C HIS A 200 -1.10 11.06 -13.19
N ALA A 201 -0.78 11.28 -11.91
CA ALA A 201 0.52 11.82 -11.51
C ALA A 201 1.66 10.81 -11.71
N TYR A 202 1.39 9.51 -11.67
CA TYR A 202 2.35 8.41 -11.86
C TYR A 202 2.60 8.09 -13.34
N GLN A 203 3.05 9.09 -14.10
CA GLN A 203 3.20 9.00 -15.56
C GLN A 203 4.18 7.90 -15.99
N SER A 204 5.27 7.71 -15.24
CA SER A 204 6.28 6.70 -15.49
C SER A 204 5.71 5.29 -15.34
N GLN A 205 4.91 5.06 -14.30
CA GLN A 205 4.25 3.79 -14.02
C GLN A 205 3.20 3.47 -15.08
N LEU A 206 2.33 4.43 -15.39
CA LEU A 206 1.31 4.26 -16.44
C LEU A 206 1.93 3.96 -17.82
N ARG A 207 3.08 4.56 -18.12
CA ARG A 207 3.86 4.25 -19.32
C ARG A 207 4.39 2.81 -19.29
N ALA A 208 4.96 2.38 -18.16
CA ALA A 208 5.54 1.04 -18.01
C ALA A 208 4.49 -0.08 -18.09
N PHE A 209 3.31 0.11 -17.48
CA PHE A 209 2.17 -0.81 -17.63
C PHE A 209 1.68 -0.85 -19.07
N GLY A 210 1.67 0.30 -19.75
CA GLY A 210 1.19 0.42 -21.13
C GLY A 210 -0.34 0.54 -21.24
N PRO A 211 -0.85 0.99 -22.40
CA PRO A 211 -2.27 1.26 -22.59
C PRO A 211 -3.15 0.04 -22.35
N GLY A 212 -4.20 0.20 -21.53
CA GLY A 212 -5.20 -0.84 -21.22
C GLY A 212 -4.79 -1.86 -20.15
N ASN A 213 -3.56 -1.79 -19.62
CA ASN A 213 -3.08 -2.73 -18.60
C ASN A 213 -3.29 -2.23 -17.15
N TYR A 214 -3.91 -1.06 -16.98
CA TYR A 214 -4.17 -0.46 -15.66
C TYR A 214 -5.64 -0.07 -15.46
N ASP A 215 -6.56 -0.56 -16.29
CA ASP A 215 -8.00 -0.24 -16.17
C ASP A 215 -8.57 -0.63 -14.79
N ASP A 216 -8.05 -1.71 -14.20
CA ASP A 216 -8.42 -2.16 -12.86
C ASP A 216 -8.10 -1.12 -11.77
N VAL A 217 -7.13 -0.22 -11.97
CA VAL A 217 -6.83 0.86 -11.01
C VAL A 217 -8.08 1.72 -10.72
N PHE A 218 -8.98 1.85 -11.69
CA PHE A 218 -10.23 2.62 -11.53
C PHE A 218 -11.43 1.77 -11.11
N ALA A 219 -11.27 0.45 -10.95
CA ALA A 219 -12.32 -0.40 -10.41
C ALA A 219 -12.55 -0.14 -8.91
N THR A 220 -13.67 -0.65 -8.39
CA THR A 220 -14.04 -0.50 -6.98
C THR A 220 -12.98 -1.11 -6.06
N GLU A 221 -12.52 -0.29 -5.12
CA GLU A 221 -11.57 -0.68 -4.07
C GLU A 221 -12.21 -1.70 -3.12
N ARG A 222 -11.42 -2.66 -2.65
CA ARG A 222 -11.90 -3.76 -1.81
C ARG A 222 -11.00 -3.95 -0.60
N TYR A 223 -11.63 -4.07 0.57
CA TYR A 223 -10.94 -4.19 1.84
C TYR A 223 -11.47 -5.34 2.68
N TRP A 224 -10.61 -5.81 3.58
CA TRP A 224 -10.86 -6.89 4.50
C TRP A 224 -10.47 -6.43 5.90
N GLN A 225 -11.42 -6.31 6.82
CA GLN A 225 -11.10 -6.07 8.22
C GLN A 225 -10.36 -7.29 8.77
N LEU A 226 -9.19 -7.07 9.36
CA LEU A 226 -8.31 -8.11 9.89
C LEU A 226 -8.35 -8.11 11.42
N SER A 227 -8.42 -9.30 12.01
CA SER A 227 -8.32 -9.46 13.46
C SER A 227 -7.63 -10.77 13.80
N VAL A 228 -6.83 -10.77 14.88
CA VAL A 228 -6.23 -12.02 15.40
C VAL A 228 -7.33 -12.85 16.05
N GLY A 229 -7.59 -14.03 15.50
CA GLY A 229 -8.53 -14.98 16.09
C GLY A 229 -8.05 -15.41 17.47
N ARG A 230 -8.94 -15.36 18.47
CA ARG A 230 -8.66 -16.00 19.76
C ARG A 230 -8.52 -17.51 19.50
N ARG A 231 -7.34 -18.09 19.75
CA ARG A 231 -7.21 -19.55 19.83
C ARG A 231 -8.18 -20.04 20.90
N VAL A 232 -9.27 -20.67 20.49
CA VAL A 232 -10.08 -21.46 21.40
C VAL A 232 -9.18 -22.60 21.86
N LYS A 233 -8.73 -22.55 23.13
CA LYS A 233 -8.09 -23.72 23.75
C LYS A 233 -9.11 -24.85 23.64
N LYS A 234 -8.82 -25.85 22.80
CA LYS A 234 -9.50 -27.14 22.84
C LYS A 234 -9.02 -27.91 24.06
#